data_AF-A0A967GKN0-F1
#
_entry.id   AF-A0A967GKN0-F1
#
_cell.length_a   1.000
_cell.length_b   1.000
_cell.length_c   1.000
_cell.angle_alpha   90.00
_cell.angle_beta   90.00
_cell.angle_gamma   90.00
#
_symmetry.space_group_name_H-M   'P 1'
#
loop_
_entity.id
_entity.type
_entity.pdbx_description
1 polymer ?
#
loop_
_entity_poly.entity_id
_entity_poly.type
_entity_poly.pdbx_seq_one_letter_code
_entity_poly.pdbx_strand_id
1 'polypeptide(L)'
;LALSPEFVYAIAPGALTSDDLRYGIGWMGRNALEAAYDLEGAFNDVSLTLLRGVRPEAVIEQLDGLLDRYGGTGAFARADQISNWFLMNELDQLATVSSLLPAIFLAVAAFLTNMVLARLIATERSEIGLMKAFGYSNLEVGWHYAKMVMAMSAVGIVIGCVAGTWLGQIITKNYAELFKFPFLFFRVSPWIFGLAALVTLIAALAGTIGAVRRAATLPPAEAMRPPAPASYEHTRFGDSALARWLDQPTRIILRQIARWPGRSMLTSAGMGLSV
;
A
#
# COMPACT_ATOMS: atom_id res chain seq x y z
N LEU A 1 -14.26 -19.73 25.47
CA LEU A 1 -13.53 -18.47 25.76
C LEU A 1 -14.57 -17.38 25.88
N ALA A 2 -14.71 -16.77 27.06
CA ALA A 2 -15.52 -15.56 27.19
C ALA A 2 -14.70 -14.43 26.55
N LEU A 3 -15.33 -13.64 25.67
CA LEU A 3 -14.68 -12.48 25.04
C LEU A 3 -15.27 -11.24 25.68
N SER A 4 -14.43 -10.45 26.33
CA SER A 4 -14.78 -9.13 26.82
C SER A 4 -14.08 -8.07 25.98
N PRO A 5 -14.74 -6.95 25.63
CA PRO A 5 -14.11 -5.85 24.87
C PRO A 5 -12.83 -5.31 25.52
N GLU A 6 -12.69 -5.44 26.84
CA GLU A 6 -11.53 -4.99 27.61
C GLU A 6 -10.30 -5.93 27.45
N PHE A 7 -10.51 -7.14 26.93
CA PHE A 7 -9.50 -8.20 26.88
C PHE A 7 -9.37 -8.87 25.49
N VAL A 8 -9.68 -8.13 24.43
CA VAL A 8 -9.44 -8.60 23.05
C VAL A 8 -7.94 -8.66 22.75
N TYR A 9 -7.18 -7.73 23.33
CA TYR A 9 -5.72 -7.70 23.33
C TYR A 9 -5.22 -7.67 24.78
N ALA A 10 -4.87 -8.83 25.33
CA ALA A 10 -4.53 -9.00 26.74
C ALA A 10 -3.07 -8.59 27.01
N ILE A 11 -2.88 -7.40 27.56
CA ILE A 11 -1.56 -6.89 27.98
C ILE A 11 -1.44 -7.04 29.50
N ALA A 12 -0.35 -7.63 29.98
CA ALA A 12 -0.07 -7.69 31.41
C ALA A 12 0.18 -6.28 31.98
N PRO A 13 -0.17 -6.00 33.25
CA PRO A 13 0.15 -4.71 33.87
C PRO A 13 1.63 -4.35 33.74
N GLY A 14 1.94 -3.21 33.12
CA GLY A 14 3.31 -2.73 32.86
C GLY A 14 4.01 -3.32 31.63
N ALA A 15 3.37 -4.25 30.90
CA ALA A 15 3.88 -4.74 29.62
C ALA A 15 3.46 -3.81 28.46
N LEU A 16 4.23 -3.85 27.37
CA LEU A 16 3.95 -3.09 26.13
C LEU A 16 3.24 -3.94 25.06
N THR A 17 3.17 -5.25 25.26
CA THR A 17 2.70 -6.24 24.28
C THR A 17 2.06 -7.43 24.99
N SER A 18 1.13 -8.10 24.33
CA SER A 18 0.48 -9.32 24.81
C SER A 18 1.45 -10.51 24.86
N ASP A 19 1.49 -11.23 25.97
CA ASP A 19 2.22 -12.50 26.11
C ASP A 19 1.29 -13.57 26.69
N ASP A 20 0.72 -14.37 25.78
CA ASP A 20 -0.22 -15.45 26.12
C ASP A 20 0.42 -16.59 26.94
N LEU A 21 1.75 -16.69 26.99
CA LEU A 21 2.43 -17.71 27.81
C LEU A 21 2.61 -17.28 29.26
N ARG A 22 2.68 -15.96 29.50
CA ARG A 22 2.95 -15.38 30.83
C ARG A 22 1.74 -14.72 31.47
N TYR A 23 0.73 -14.37 30.68
CA TYR A 23 -0.46 -13.68 31.14
C TYR A 23 -1.70 -14.31 30.56
N GLY A 24 -2.66 -14.62 31.44
CA GLY A 24 -3.91 -15.27 31.08
C GLY A 24 -5.06 -14.69 31.90
N ILE A 25 -6.24 -14.73 31.33
CA ILE A 25 -7.46 -14.22 31.97
C ILE A 25 -8.39 -15.40 32.19
N GLY A 26 -8.84 -15.54 33.44
CA GLY A 26 -9.79 -16.55 33.87
C GLY A 26 -11.08 -15.91 34.35
N TRP A 27 -12.21 -16.59 34.14
CA TRP A 27 -13.51 -16.18 34.65
C TRP A 27 -13.95 -17.16 35.74
N MET A 28 -14.37 -16.62 36.87
CA MET A 28 -14.91 -17.38 38.00
C MET A 28 -16.19 -16.71 38.50
N GLY A 29 -17.09 -17.50 39.11
CA GLY A 29 -18.30 -16.96 39.73
C GLY A 29 -17.95 -15.99 40.85
N ARG A 30 -18.66 -14.86 40.92
CA ARG A 30 -18.44 -13.79 41.92
C ARG A 30 -18.38 -14.32 43.34
N ASN A 31 -19.38 -15.10 43.77
CA ASN A 31 -19.44 -15.63 45.13
C ASN A 31 -18.24 -16.53 45.48
N ALA A 32 -17.68 -17.25 44.49
CA ALA A 32 -16.51 -18.08 44.70
C ALA A 32 -15.22 -17.23 44.84
N LEU A 33 -15.13 -16.11 44.11
CA LEU A 33 -14.05 -15.12 44.24
C LEU A 33 -14.11 -14.42 45.59
N GLU A 34 -15.29 -13.94 45.99
CA GLU A 34 -15.50 -13.26 47.28
C GLU A 34 -15.14 -14.18 48.46
N ALA A 35 -15.59 -15.44 48.43
CA ALA A 35 -15.26 -16.41 49.47
C ALA A 35 -13.78 -16.81 49.50
N ALA A 36 -13.10 -16.87 48.34
CA ALA A 36 -11.69 -17.25 48.27
C ALA A 36 -10.74 -16.18 48.82
N TYR A 37 -11.12 -14.90 48.71
CA TYR A 37 -10.31 -13.77 49.16
C TYR A 37 -10.81 -13.15 50.48
N ASP A 38 -11.90 -13.66 51.06
CA ASP A 38 -12.54 -13.11 52.26
C ASP A 38 -12.97 -11.63 52.09
N LEU A 39 -13.51 -11.33 50.91
CA LEU A 39 -13.85 -9.98 50.46
C LEU A 39 -15.33 -9.89 50.05
N GLU A 40 -16.22 -10.20 50.99
CA GLU A 40 -17.66 -10.22 50.73
C GLU A 40 -18.19 -8.83 50.34
N GLY A 41 -18.83 -8.74 49.17
CA GLY A 41 -19.39 -7.49 48.63
C GLY A 41 -18.37 -6.53 48.01
N ALA A 42 -17.07 -6.82 48.04
CA ALA A 42 -16.05 -5.98 47.44
C ALA A 42 -15.88 -6.27 45.93
N PHE A 43 -15.43 -5.27 45.18
CA PHE A 43 -15.10 -5.38 43.77
C PHE A 43 -13.95 -4.43 43.42
N ASN A 44 -13.20 -4.75 42.37
CA ASN A 44 -12.12 -3.90 41.86
C ASN A 44 -12.60 -3.02 40.71
N ASP A 45 -13.45 -3.57 39.83
CA ASP A 45 -13.92 -2.92 38.61
C ASP A 45 -15.43 -3.09 38.44
N VAL A 46 -16.07 -2.11 37.80
CA VAL A 46 -17.49 -2.14 37.42
C VAL A 46 -17.61 -1.88 35.92
N SER A 47 -18.13 -2.86 35.19
CA SER A 47 -18.39 -2.73 33.75
C SER A 47 -19.89 -2.56 33.50
N LEU A 48 -20.25 -1.55 32.70
CA LEU A 48 -21.63 -1.19 32.38
C LEU A 48 -21.85 -1.25 30.87
N THR A 49 -23.04 -1.69 30.45
CA THR A 49 -23.48 -1.61 29.06
C THR A 49 -24.48 -0.47 28.92
N LEU A 50 -24.23 0.45 27.99
CA LEU A 50 -25.10 1.59 27.74
C LEU A 50 -26.21 1.23 26.76
N LEU A 51 -27.40 1.78 26.99
CA LEU A 51 -28.48 1.75 26.00
C LEU A 51 -28.11 2.61 24.79
N ARG A 52 -28.65 2.26 23.62
CA ARG A 52 -28.37 2.97 22.37
C ARG A 52 -28.81 4.44 22.47
N GLY A 53 -27.93 5.35 22.09
CA GLY A 53 -28.20 6.80 22.09
C GLY A 53 -27.95 7.51 23.42
N VAL A 54 -27.59 6.78 24.48
CA VAL A 54 -27.14 7.39 25.74
C VAL A 54 -25.73 7.93 25.56
N ARG A 55 -25.50 9.17 26.04
CA ARG A 55 -24.18 9.81 26.03
C ARG A 55 -23.32 9.22 27.14
N PRO A 56 -22.16 8.60 26.83
CA PRO A 56 -21.29 7.99 27.83
C PRO A 56 -20.83 8.97 28.90
N GLU A 57 -20.58 10.23 28.53
CA GLU A 57 -20.01 11.25 29.40
C GLU A 57 -20.94 11.56 30.59
N ALA A 58 -22.25 11.63 30.33
CA ALA A 58 -23.24 11.89 31.37
C ALA A 58 -23.39 10.71 32.36
N VAL A 59 -23.13 9.48 31.89
CA VAL A 59 -23.17 8.28 32.75
C VAL A 59 -21.89 8.18 33.57
N ILE A 60 -20.74 8.48 32.98
CA ILE A 60 -19.45 8.56 33.66
C ILE A 60 -19.51 9.56 34.81
N GLU A 61 -20.00 10.78 34.56
CA GLU A 61 -20.11 11.82 35.60
C GLU A 61 -20.99 11.38 36.79
N GLN A 62 -22.14 10.73 36.51
CA GLN A 62 -23.01 10.21 37.56
C GLN A 62 -22.38 9.05 38.33
N LEU A 63 -21.67 8.16 37.63
CA LEU A 63 -21.04 7.00 38.23
C LEU A 63 -19.86 7.42 39.10
N ASP A 64 -19.04 8.36 38.65
CA ASP A 64 -17.93 8.93 39.39
C ASP A 64 -18.43 9.57 40.68
N GLY A 65 -19.52 10.35 40.62
CA GLY A 65 -20.15 10.92 41.82
C GLY A 65 -20.66 9.87 42.82
N LEU A 66 -21.15 8.72 42.35
CA LEU A 66 -21.59 7.62 43.22
C LEU A 66 -20.42 6.87 43.86
N LEU A 67 -19.31 6.73 43.13
CA LEU A 67 -18.14 5.95 43.53
C LEU A 67 -17.06 6.78 44.23
N ASP A 68 -17.17 8.11 44.23
CA ASP A 68 -16.22 9.03 44.87
C ASP A 68 -15.97 8.68 46.33
N ARG A 69 -17.04 8.39 47.09
CA ARG A 69 -16.95 7.98 48.51
C ARG A 69 -16.20 6.67 48.75
N TYR A 70 -16.01 5.87 47.71
CA TYR A 70 -15.32 4.59 47.75
C TYR A 70 -13.90 4.65 47.17
N GLY A 71 -13.43 5.83 46.75
CA GLY A 71 -12.08 6.02 46.18
C GLY A 71 -11.93 5.52 44.75
N GLY A 72 -13.00 5.58 43.95
CA GLY A 72 -12.95 5.22 42.53
C GLY A 72 -11.94 6.07 41.75
N THR A 73 -11.22 5.45 40.81
CA THR A 73 -10.19 6.10 40.00
C THR A 73 -10.74 6.86 38.77
N GLY A 74 -12.06 6.95 38.65
CA GLY A 74 -12.77 7.52 37.50
C GLY A 74 -13.16 6.47 36.46
N ALA A 75 -14.36 6.60 35.90
CA ALA A 75 -14.86 5.76 34.84
C ALA A 75 -14.43 6.26 33.45
N PHE A 76 -14.22 5.32 32.53
CA PHE A 76 -13.76 5.62 31.16
C PHE A 76 -14.67 4.96 30.12
N ALA A 77 -14.78 5.60 28.96
CA ALA A 77 -15.58 5.06 27.86
C ALA A 77 -14.87 3.86 27.21
N ARG A 78 -15.63 3.06 26.44
CA ARG A 78 -15.06 1.97 25.65
C ARG A 78 -13.96 2.45 24.70
N ALA A 79 -14.07 3.67 24.17
CA ALA A 79 -13.07 4.24 23.28
C ALA A 79 -11.68 4.35 23.94
N ASP A 80 -11.65 4.60 25.25
CA ASP A 80 -10.43 4.82 26.03
C ASP A 80 -9.91 3.54 26.70
N GLN A 81 -10.64 2.43 26.60
CA GLN A 81 -10.15 1.12 27.02
C GLN A 81 -8.89 0.77 26.20
N ILE A 82 -7.76 0.53 26.86
CA ILE A 82 -6.45 0.29 26.22
C ILE A 82 -6.55 -0.78 25.12
N SER A 83 -7.20 -1.93 25.40
CA SER A 83 -7.39 -2.99 24.40
C SER A 83 -8.20 -2.54 23.19
N ASN A 84 -9.27 -1.75 23.39
CA ASN A 84 -10.11 -1.26 22.31
C ASN A 84 -9.39 -0.16 21.52
N TRP A 85 -8.74 0.79 22.19
CA TRP A 85 -7.93 1.84 21.58
C TRP A 85 -6.81 1.25 20.72
N PHE A 86 -6.07 0.27 21.23
CA PHE A 86 -5.00 -0.39 20.48
C PHE A 86 -5.54 -1.08 19.21
N LEU A 87 -6.61 -1.85 19.36
CA LEU A 87 -7.26 -2.52 18.24
C LEU A 87 -7.75 -1.54 17.18
N MET A 88 -8.42 -0.45 17.58
CA MET A 88 -8.97 0.52 16.63
C MET A 88 -7.87 1.27 15.88
N ASN A 89 -6.80 1.68 16.57
CA ASN A 89 -5.66 2.32 15.90
C ASN A 89 -4.97 1.37 14.93
N GLU A 90 -4.81 0.10 15.29
CA GLU A 90 -4.24 -0.90 14.38
C GLU A 90 -5.11 -1.07 13.13
N LEU A 91 -6.44 -1.14 13.29
CA LEU A 91 -7.38 -1.25 12.16
C LEU A 91 -7.37 0.01 11.27
N ASP A 92 -7.29 1.21 11.86
CA ASP A 92 -7.22 2.48 11.13
C ASP A 92 -5.89 2.61 10.37
N GLN A 93 -4.78 2.20 10.99
CA GLN A 93 -3.48 2.13 10.35
C GLN A 93 -3.50 1.15 9.17
N LEU A 94 -4.05 -0.05 9.36
CA LEU A 94 -4.20 -1.04 8.30
C LEU A 94 -5.07 -0.51 7.15
N ALA A 95 -6.18 0.16 7.45
CA ALA A 95 -7.02 0.78 6.44
C ALA A 95 -6.24 1.81 5.60
N THR A 96 -5.43 2.64 6.26
CA THR A 96 -4.57 3.62 5.59
C THR A 96 -3.52 2.95 4.69
N VAL A 97 -2.76 1.99 5.23
CA VAL A 97 -1.72 1.27 4.49
C VAL A 97 -2.32 0.48 3.32
N SER A 98 -3.49 -0.13 3.51
CA SER A 98 -4.18 -0.93 2.48
C SER A 98 -4.67 -0.11 1.28
N SER A 99 -4.81 1.22 1.42
CA SER A 99 -5.20 2.10 0.33
C SER A 99 -4.00 2.75 -0.37
N LEU A 100 -3.02 3.23 0.41
CA LEU A 100 -1.86 3.96 -0.11
C LEU A 100 -0.84 3.04 -0.81
N LEU A 101 -0.47 1.94 -0.15
CA LEU A 101 0.66 1.10 -0.57
C LEU A 101 0.39 0.40 -1.91
N PRO A 102 -0.79 -0.19 -2.18
CA PRO A 102 -1.08 -0.78 -3.49
C PRO A 102 -1.01 0.24 -4.64
N ALA A 103 -1.44 1.48 -4.42
CA ALA A 103 -1.37 2.52 -5.43
C ALA A 103 0.08 2.85 -5.84
N ILE A 104 0.98 2.94 -4.86
CA ILE A 104 2.42 3.17 -5.08
C ILE A 104 3.02 2.00 -5.87
N PHE A 105 2.79 0.76 -5.42
CA PHE A 105 3.32 -0.42 -6.11
C PHE A 105 2.78 -0.56 -7.53
N LEU A 106 1.51 -0.24 -7.76
CA LEU A 106 0.91 -0.26 -9.09
C LEU A 106 1.55 0.80 -10.00
N ALA A 107 1.82 2.00 -9.48
CA ALA A 107 2.52 3.06 -10.22
C ALA A 107 3.96 2.66 -10.58
N VAL A 108 4.70 2.09 -9.62
CA VAL A 108 6.07 1.59 -9.83
C VAL A 108 6.07 0.44 -10.83
N ALA A 109 5.15 -0.52 -10.70
CA ALA A 109 5.01 -1.64 -11.63
C ALA A 109 4.70 -1.14 -13.05
N ALA A 110 3.72 -0.25 -13.20
CA ALA A 110 3.39 0.37 -14.48
C ALA A 110 4.62 1.07 -15.12
N PHE A 111 5.38 1.82 -14.32
CA PHE A 111 6.59 2.48 -14.79
C PHE A 111 7.66 1.47 -15.24
N LEU A 112 7.95 0.45 -14.44
CA LEU A 112 8.94 -0.57 -14.76
C LEU A 112 8.54 -1.38 -15.98
N THR A 113 7.27 -1.80 -16.07
CA THR A 113 6.72 -2.48 -17.24
C THR A 113 6.90 -1.62 -18.49
N ASN A 114 6.55 -0.33 -18.43
CA ASN A 114 6.72 0.58 -19.57
C ASN A 114 8.19 0.78 -19.96
N MET A 115 9.10 0.85 -18.98
CA MET A 115 10.54 0.96 -19.24
C MET A 115 11.07 -0.31 -19.94
N VAL A 116 10.68 -1.48 -19.47
CA VAL A 116 11.10 -2.77 -20.03
C VAL A 116 10.51 -2.96 -21.44
N LEU A 117 9.23 -2.68 -21.63
CA LEU A 117 8.57 -2.76 -22.94
C LEU A 117 9.19 -1.79 -23.95
N ALA A 118 9.45 -0.55 -23.56
CA ALA A 118 10.10 0.42 -24.43
C ALA A 118 11.50 -0.05 -24.84
N ARG A 119 12.25 -0.67 -23.91
CA ARG A 119 13.55 -1.26 -24.21
C ARG A 119 13.44 -2.44 -25.18
N LEU A 120 12.50 -3.36 -24.94
CA LEU A 120 12.27 -4.53 -25.78
C LEU A 120 11.91 -4.12 -27.23
N ILE A 121 10.95 -3.19 -27.38
CA ILE A 121 10.53 -2.66 -28.69
C ILE A 121 11.68 -1.95 -29.40
N ALA A 122 12.54 -1.23 -28.66
CA ALA A 122 13.71 -0.58 -29.24
C ALA A 122 14.76 -1.59 -29.74
N THR A 123 14.92 -2.72 -29.05
CA THR A 123 15.81 -3.81 -29.49
C THR A 123 15.27 -4.49 -30.75
N GLU A 124 13.95 -4.62 -30.89
CA GLU A 124 13.28 -5.20 -32.06
C GLU A 124 13.01 -4.18 -33.19
N ARG A 125 13.68 -3.02 -33.16
CA ARG A 125 13.49 -1.97 -34.17
C ARG A 125 13.83 -2.44 -35.60
N SER A 126 14.78 -3.36 -35.76
CA SER A 126 15.09 -3.97 -37.07
C SER A 126 13.91 -4.76 -37.62
N GLU A 127 13.27 -5.56 -36.78
CA GLU A 127 12.11 -6.39 -37.14
C GLU A 127 10.91 -5.51 -37.51
N ILE A 128 10.70 -4.41 -36.78
CA ILE A 128 9.69 -3.39 -37.12
C ILE A 128 9.95 -2.79 -38.50
N GLY A 129 11.22 -2.49 -38.81
CA GLY A 129 11.63 -1.99 -40.12
C GLY A 129 11.38 -3.00 -41.24
N LEU A 130 11.66 -4.28 -41.00
CA LEU A 130 11.43 -5.37 -41.94
C LEU A 130 9.93 -5.56 -42.21
N MET A 131 9.08 -5.59 -41.17
CA MET A 131 7.62 -5.63 -41.34
C MET A 131 7.12 -4.46 -42.19
N LYS A 132 7.60 -3.23 -41.93
CA LYS A 132 7.24 -2.07 -42.76
C LYS A 132 7.71 -2.20 -44.21
N ALA A 133 8.89 -2.79 -44.46
CA ALA A 133 9.41 -3.01 -45.81
C ALA A 133 8.56 -4.02 -46.60
N PHE A 134 7.96 -5.00 -45.92
CA PHE A 134 6.98 -5.92 -46.49
C PHE A 134 5.57 -5.32 -46.68
N GLY A 135 5.37 -4.05 -46.33
CA GLY A 135 4.11 -3.33 -46.57
C GLY A 135 3.15 -3.28 -45.39
N TYR A 136 3.54 -3.76 -44.20
CA TYR A 136 2.70 -3.66 -43.01
C TYR A 136 2.53 -2.20 -42.56
N SER A 137 1.31 -1.85 -42.18
CA SER A 137 0.97 -0.53 -41.65
C SER A 137 1.46 -0.37 -40.21
N ASN A 138 1.66 0.88 -39.78
CA ASN A 138 2.03 1.18 -38.39
C ASN A 138 1.00 0.67 -37.37
N LEU A 139 -0.27 0.56 -37.77
CA LEU A 139 -1.35 0.09 -36.90
C LEU A 139 -1.28 -1.42 -36.70
N GLU A 140 -0.97 -2.19 -37.75
CA GLU A 140 -0.81 -3.64 -37.68
C GLU A 140 0.38 -4.03 -36.81
N VAL A 141 1.52 -3.32 -36.95
CA VAL A 141 2.68 -3.51 -36.09
C VAL A 141 2.33 -3.18 -34.63
N GLY A 142 1.65 -2.06 -34.39
CA GLY A 142 1.21 -1.70 -33.04
C GLY A 142 0.26 -2.71 -32.42
N TRP A 143 -0.65 -3.28 -33.22
CA TRP A 143 -1.57 -4.31 -32.75
C TRP A 143 -0.85 -5.63 -32.41
N HIS A 144 0.17 -6.01 -33.17
CA HIS A 144 1.01 -7.17 -32.86
C HIS A 144 1.65 -7.05 -31.47
N TYR A 145 2.31 -5.92 -31.20
CA TYR A 145 2.92 -5.66 -29.90
C TYR A 145 1.88 -5.52 -28.78
N ALA A 146 0.74 -4.89 -29.05
CA ALA A 146 -0.35 -4.78 -28.07
C ALA A 146 -0.86 -6.16 -27.63
N LYS A 147 -1.01 -7.12 -28.56
CA LYS A 147 -1.40 -8.51 -28.22
C LYS A 147 -0.37 -9.18 -27.32
N MET A 148 0.92 -9.04 -27.64
CA MET A 148 1.98 -9.61 -26.81
C MET A 148 1.93 -9.06 -25.38
N VAL A 149 1.78 -7.74 -25.24
CA VAL A 149 1.70 -7.10 -23.93
C VAL A 149 0.43 -7.49 -23.18
N MET A 150 -0.72 -7.56 -23.84
CA MET A 150 -1.96 -8.06 -23.22
C MET A 150 -1.81 -9.49 -22.71
N ALA A 151 -1.14 -10.37 -23.45
CA ALA A 151 -0.90 -11.74 -23.01
C ALA A 151 0.00 -11.79 -21.76
N MET A 152 1.11 -11.03 -21.75
CA MET A 152 2.00 -10.94 -20.58
C MET A 152 1.29 -10.35 -19.37
N SER A 153 0.51 -9.28 -19.55
CA SER A 153 -0.28 -8.66 -18.49
C SER A 153 -1.36 -9.61 -17.95
N ALA A 154 -2.03 -10.37 -18.79
CA ALA A 154 -3.04 -11.34 -18.36
C ALA A 154 -2.43 -12.40 -17.42
N VAL A 155 -1.27 -12.96 -17.78
CA VAL A 155 -0.54 -13.91 -16.93
C VAL A 155 -0.14 -13.27 -15.60
N GLY A 156 0.40 -12.04 -15.65
CA GLY A 156 0.76 -11.29 -14.44
C GLY A 156 -0.42 -11.01 -13.52
N ILE A 157 -1.58 -10.64 -14.08
CA ILE A 157 -2.82 -10.41 -13.33
C ILE A 157 -3.28 -11.70 -12.66
N VAL A 158 -3.32 -12.82 -13.37
CA VAL A 158 -3.73 -14.11 -12.79
C VAL A 158 -2.82 -14.50 -11.62
N ILE A 159 -1.51 -14.45 -11.82
CA ILE A 159 -0.53 -14.77 -10.77
C ILE A 159 -0.69 -13.81 -9.58
N GLY A 160 -0.83 -12.51 -9.83
CA GLY A 160 -1.04 -11.50 -8.79
C GLY A 160 -2.33 -11.72 -8.00
N CYS A 161 -3.42 -12.11 -8.66
CA CYS A 161 -4.68 -12.43 -8.00
C CYS A 161 -4.56 -13.65 -7.09
N VAL A 162 -3.97 -14.73 -7.58
CA VAL A 162 -3.79 -15.97 -6.81
C VAL A 162 -2.84 -15.73 -5.62
N ALA A 163 -1.68 -15.11 -5.86
CA ALA A 163 -0.72 -14.82 -4.79
C ALA A 163 -1.28 -13.84 -3.77
N GLY A 164 -1.97 -12.78 -4.21
CA GLY A 164 -2.56 -11.77 -3.35
C GLY A 164 -3.68 -12.33 -2.46
N THR A 165 -4.53 -13.20 -3.01
CA THR A 165 -5.57 -13.88 -2.22
C THR A 165 -4.97 -14.85 -1.20
N TRP A 166 -3.94 -15.61 -1.59
CA TRP A 166 -3.24 -16.52 -0.69
C TRP A 166 -2.54 -15.80 0.47
N LEU A 167 -1.79 -14.73 0.19
CA LEU A 167 -1.14 -13.92 1.23
C LEU A 167 -2.17 -13.20 2.12
N GLY A 168 -3.26 -12.69 1.54
CA GLY A 168 -4.34 -12.05 2.28
C GLY A 168 -5.01 -12.99 3.29
N GLN A 169 -5.19 -14.27 2.92
CA GLN A 169 -5.71 -15.30 3.83
C GLN A 169 -4.76 -15.56 5.00
N ILE A 170 -3.45 -15.63 4.74
CA ILE A 170 -2.43 -15.84 5.79
C ILE A 170 -2.45 -14.67 6.79
N ILE A 171 -2.43 -13.44 6.30
CA ILE A 171 -2.49 -12.24 7.16
C ILE A 171 -3.77 -12.23 7.98
N THR A 172 -4.92 -12.49 7.34
CA THR A 172 -6.22 -12.53 8.03
C THR A 172 -6.24 -13.57 9.14
N LYS A 173 -5.68 -14.77 8.89
CA LYS A 173 -5.58 -15.83 9.90
C LYS A 173 -4.72 -15.40 11.09
N ASN A 174 -3.54 -14.82 10.84
CA ASN A 174 -2.67 -14.33 11.91
C ASN A 174 -3.36 -13.28 12.78
N TYR A 175 -4.08 -12.33 12.17
CA TYR A 175 -4.84 -11.32 12.92
C TYR A 175 -6.02 -11.92 13.70
N ALA A 176 -6.72 -12.91 13.13
CA ALA A 176 -7.79 -13.62 13.84
C ALA A 176 -7.29 -14.32 15.10
N GLU A 177 -6.10 -14.93 15.03
CA GLU A 177 -5.45 -15.59 16.16
C GLU A 177 -4.95 -14.57 17.19
N LEU A 178 -4.30 -13.49 16.75
CA LEU A 178 -3.73 -12.45 17.62
C LEU A 178 -4.80 -11.72 18.44
N PHE A 179 -5.89 -11.30 17.80
CA PHE A 179 -6.99 -10.57 18.46
C PHE A 179 -8.12 -11.48 18.96
N LYS A 180 -7.95 -12.81 18.83
CA LYS A 180 -8.93 -13.82 19.25
C LYS A 180 -10.35 -13.53 18.73
N PHE A 181 -10.45 -13.05 17.48
CA PHE A 181 -11.74 -12.78 16.86
C PHE A 181 -12.50 -14.09 16.62
N PRO A 182 -13.74 -14.23 17.10
CA PRO A 182 -14.50 -15.47 16.96
C PRO A 182 -14.87 -15.74 15.50
N PHE A 183 -15.04 -14.68 14.71
CA PHE A 183 -15.36 -14.75 13.28
C PHE A 183 -14.68 -13.60 12.52
N LEU A 184 -13.53 -13.87 11.90
CA LEU A 184 -12.88 -12.95 10.97
C LEU A 184 -12.87 -13.60 9.57
N PHE A 185 -13.73 -13.12 8.68
CA PHE A 185 -13.85 -13.68 7.33
C PHE A 185 -13.03 -12.87 6.33
N PHE A 186 -12.11 -13.54 5.64
CA PHE A 186 -11.42 -12.95 4.50
C PHE A 186 -12.42 -12.73 3.34
N ARG A 187 -12.80 -11.47 3.10
CA ARG A 187 -13.67 -11.09 1.98
C ARG A 187 -12.86 -10.44 0.88
N VAL A 188 -12.80 -11.14 -0.24
CA VAL A 188 -12.28 -10.60 -1.50
C VAL A 188 -13.40 -9.85 -2.20
N SER A 189 -13.24 -8.54 -2.41
CA SER A 189 -14.13 -7.78 -3.29
C SER A 189 -13.69 -7.96 -4.75
N PRO A 190 -14.50 -8.58 -5.63
CA PRO A 190 -14.15 -8.77 -7.04
C PRO A 190 -13.91 -7.45 -7.78
N TRP A 191 -14.55 -6.37 -7.33
CA TRP A 191 -14.39 -5.03 -7.90
C TRP A 191 -12.95 -4.53 -7.81
N ILE A 192 -12.25 -4.80 -6.71
CA ILE A 192 -10.86 -4.34 -6.50
C ILE A 192 -9.92 -5.04 -7.49
N PHE A 193 -10.11 -6.35 -7.69
CA PHE A 193 -9.35 -7.11 -8.69
C PHE A 193 -9.64 -6.63 -10.12
N GLY A 194 -10.91 -6.35 -10.44
CA GLY A 194 -11.29 -5.78 -11.73
C GLY A 194 -10.65 -4.42 -11.98
N LEU A 195 -10.66 -3.53 -10.98
CA LEU A 195 -10.04 -2.21 -11.06
C LEU A 195 -8.51 -2.33 -11.22
N ALA A 196 -7.86 -3.17 -10.44
CA ALA A 196 -6.41 -3.40 -10.55
C ALA A 196 -6.03 -3.92 -11.93
N ALA A 197 -6.74 -4.93 -12.44
CA ALA A 197 -6.55 -5.47 -13.78
C ALA A 197 -6.73 -4.41 -14.86
N LEU A 198 -7.78 -3.59 -14.77
CA LEU A 198 -8.05 -2.51 -15.71
C LEU A 198 -6.92 -1.48 -15.71
N VAL A 199 -6.48 -1.03 -14.53
CA VAL A 199 -5.40 -0.05 -14.41
C VAL A 199 -4.08 -0.61 -14.96
N THR A 200 -3.74 -1.87 -14.65
CA THR A 200 -2.56 -2.54 -15.21
C THR A 200 -2.60 -2.61 -16.74
N LEU A 201 -3.75 -3.00 -17.31
CA LEU A 201 -3.93 -3.09 -18.76
C LEU A 201 -3.82 -1.72 -19.44
N ILE A 202 -4.49 -0.70 -18.90
CA ILE A 202 -4.41 0.67 -19.43
C ILE A 202 -2.97 1.17 -19.40
N ALA A 203 -2.27 0.99 -18.27
CA ALA A 203 -0.89 1.44 -18.13
C ALA A 203 0.06 0.76 -19.11
N ALA A 204 -0.06 -0.56 -19.29
CA ALA A 204 0.77 -1.35 -20.19
C ALA A 204 0.48 -1.02 -21.67
N LEU A 205 -0.79 -0.87 -22.05
CA LEU A 205 -1.18 -0.47 -23.39
C LEU A 205 -0.73 0.95 -23.73
N ALA A 206 -0.87 1.90 -22.79
CA ALA A 206 -0.41 3.27 -22.98
C ALA A 206 1.10 3.34 -23.23
N GLY A 207 1.90 2.57 -22.48
CA GLY A 207 3.34 2.49 -22.71
C GLY A 207 3.70 1.83 -24.05
N THR A 208 2.99 0.77 -24.42
CA THR A 208 3.17 0.05 -25.70
C THR A 208 2.91 0.97 -26.88
N ILE A 209 1.76 1.67 -26.89
CA ILE A 209 1.40 2.61 -27.96
C ILE A 209 2.45 3.73 -28.04
N GLY A 210 2.90 4.26 -26.90
CA GLY A 210 3.95 5.28 -26.85
C GLY A 210 5.29 4.79 -27.43
N ALA A 211 5.72 3.58 -27.08
CA ALA A 211 6.96 2.98 -27.56
C ALA A 211 6.91 2.63 -29.05
N VAL A 212 5.83 1.98 -29.50
CA VAL A 212 5.64 1.64 -30.91
C VAL A 212 5.56 2.91 -31.76
N ARG A 213 4.82 3.95 -31.33
CA ARG A 213 4.78 5.21 -32.08
C ARG A 213 6.19 5.78 -32.29
N ARG A 214 7.01 5.85 -31.24
CA ARG A 214 8.41 6.34 -31.34
C ARG A 214 9.28 5.48 -32.27
N ALA A 215 9.12 4.16 -32.24
CA ALA A 215 9.87 3.25 -33.10
C ALA A 215 9.40 3.30 -34.57
N ALA A 216 8.08 3.39 -34.80
CA ALA A 216 7.46 3.33 -36.11
C ALA A 216 7.51 4.66 -36.88
N THR A 217 7.62 5.80 -36.19
CA THR A 217 7.82 7.12 -36.82
C THR A 217 9.19 7.27 -37.47
N LEU A 218 10.14 6.37 -37.19
CA LEU A 218 11.46 6.41 -37.82
C LEU A 218 11.38 5.81 -39.24
N PRO A 219 11.97 6.48 -40.25
CA PRO A 219 12.10 5.93 -41.60
C PRO A 219 12.77 4.54 -41.56
N PRO A 220 12.32 3.56 -42.36
CA PRO A 220 12.86 2.19 -42.34
C PRO A 220 14.39 2.14 -42.48
N ALA A 221 14.96 2.99 -43.33
CA ALA A 221 16.41 3.09 -43.51
C ALA A 221 17.17 3.59 -42.27
N GLU A 222 16.54 4.42 -41.43
CA GLU A 222 17.10 4.86 -40.14
C GLU A 222 16.88 3.83 -39.03
N ALA A 223 15.84 2.99 -39.16
CA ALA A 223 15.56 1.87 -38.26
C ALA A 223 16.57 0.73 -38.40
N MET A 224 17.13 0.55 -39.60
CA MET A 224 18.17 -0.43 -39.89
C MET A 224 19.60 0.08 -39.68
N ARG A 225 19.78 1.39 -39.43
CA ARG A 225 21.08 1.93 -38.99
C ARG A 225 21.25 1.72 -37.48
N PRO A 226 22.45 1.33 -37.01
CA PRO A 226 22.74 1.25 -35.58
C PRO A 226 22.39 2.61 -34.93
N PRO A 227 21.83 2.61 -33.71
CA PRO A 227 21.34 3.82 -33.07
C PRO A 227 22.45 4.88 -33.09
N ALA A 228 22.16 6.02 -33.70
CA ALA A 228 23.12 7.11 -33.76
C ALA A 228 23.53 7.46 -32.31
N PRO A 229 24.84 7.60 -32.02
CA PRO A 229 25.29 8.05 -30.70
C PRO A 229 24.54 9.34 -30.37
N ALA A 230 24.09 9.47 -29.13
CA ALA A 230 23.23 10.58 -28.69
C ALA A 230 23.80 11.91 -29.21
N SER A 231 23.06 12.59 -30.10
CA SER A 231 23.51 13.86 -30.63
C SER A 231 23.60 14.86 -29.46
N TYR A 232 24.82 15.29 -29.18
CA TYR A 232 25.09 16.37 -28.24
C TYR A 232 24.70 17.68 -28.91
N GLU A 233 23.40 17.93 -29.07
CA GLU A 233 22.96 19.26 -29.47
C GLU A 233 23.26 20.26 -28.35
N HIS A 234 23.78 21.42 -28.75
CA HIS A 234 24.11 22.55 -27.91
C HIS A 234 22.83 23.07 -27.24
N THR A 235 22.54 22.57 -26.04
CA THR A 235 21.51 23.13 -25.16
C THR A 235 21.75 24.63 -25.00
N ARG A 236 20.72 25.48 -25.25
CA ARG A 236 20.77 26.95 -25.12
C ARG A 236 21.24 27.47 -23.75
N PHE A 237 21.31 26.60 -22.75
CA PHE A 237 21.87 26.87 -21.43
C PHE A 237 23.42 26.89 -21.41
N GLY A 238 24.07 26.47 -22.50
CA GLY A 238 25.53 26.49 -22.62
C GLY A 238 26.15 27.88 -22.67
N ASP A 239 25.40 28.88 -23.17
CA ASP A 239 25.92 30.21 -23.47
C ASP A 239 25.45 31.30 -22.48
N SER A 240 24.68 30.93 -21.44
CA SER A 240 24.26 31.90 -20.42
C SER A 240 25.44 32.32 -19.53
N ALA A 241 25.49 33.60 -19.14
CA ALA A 241 26.55 34.12 -18.26
C ALA A 241 26.65 33.37 -16.92
N LEU A 242 25.52 32.82 -16.44
CA LEU A 242 25.44 31.95 -15.26
C LEU A 242 26.19 30.62 -15.46
N ALA A 243 26.15 30.04 -16.66
CA ALA A 243 26.80 28.77 -16.93
C ALA A 243 28.33 28.86 -16.79
N ARG A 244 28.92 30.03 -17.09
CA ARG A 244 30.38 30.30 -16.96
C ARG A 244 30.87 30.34 -15.52
N TRP A 245 29.99 30.55 -14.55
CA TRP A 245 30.31 30.53 -13.12
C TRP A 245 30.23 29.13 -12.47
N LEU A 246 29.73 28.14 -13.21
CA LEU A 246 29.52 26.78 -12.71
C LEU A 246 30.65 25.87 -13.15
N ASP A 247 31.24 25.13 -12.20
CA ASP A 247 32.25 24.11 -12.47
C ASP A 247 31.73 23.01 -13.43
N GLN A 248 32.66 22.40 -14.16
CA GLN A 248 32.38 21.40 -15.18
C GLN A 248 31.45 20.25 -14.70
N PRO A 249 31.61 19.68 -13.48
CA PRO A 249 30.72 18.63 -12.98
C PRO A 249 29.29 19.11 -12.75
N THR A 250 29.13 20.30 -12.16
CA THR A 250 27.82 20.92 -11.88
C THR A 250 27.08 21.23 -13.17
N ARG A 251 27.80 21.66 -14.21
CA ARG A 251 27.26 21.90 -15.54
C ARG A 251 26.77 20.61 -16.21
N ILE A 252 27.44 19.48 -15.99
CA ILE A 252 27.01 18.16 -16.49
C ILE A 252 25.70 17.74 -15.80
N ILE A 253 25.62 17.85 -14.47
CA ILE A 253 24.44 17.47 -13.69
C ILE A 253 23.21 18.30 -14.09
N LEU A 254 23.35 19.63 -14.15
CA LEU A 254 22.25 20.52 -14.54
C LEU A 254 21.77 20.26 -15.98
N ARG A 255 22.67 19.96 -16.92
CA ARG A 255 22.30 19.54 -18.28
C ARG A 255 21.53 18.22 -18.29
N GLN A 256 21.91 17.28 -17.45
CA GLN A 256 21.26 15.98 -17.38
C GLN A 256 19.83 16.10 -16.81
N ILE A 257 19.65 16.95 -15.80
CA ILE A 257 18.34 17.29 -15.22
C ILE A 257 17.44 17.98 -16.25
N ALA A 258 17.97 18.98 -16.96
CA ALA A 258 17.22 19.72 -17.96
C ALA A 258 16.82 18.86 -19.18
N ARG A 259 17.60 17.84 -19.54
CA ARG A 259 17.30 16.94 -20.67
C ARG A 259 16.24 15.89 -20.36
N TRP A 260 16.12 15.44 -19.12
CA TRP A 260 15.19 14.37 -18.72
C TRP A 260 14.35 14.78 -17.50
N PRO A 261 13.55 15.86 -17.59
CA PRO A 261 12.87 16.45 -16.43
C PRO A 261 11.97 15.44 -15.72
N GLY A 262 11.27 14.59 -16.47
CA GLY A 262 10.44 13.52 -15.90
C GLY A 262 11.24 12.49 -15.11
N ARG A 263 12.41 12.06 -15.61
CA ARG A 263 13.24 11.06 -14.92
C ARG A 263 13.88 11.66 -13.67
N SER A 264 14.36 12.90 -13.75
CA SER A 264 14.96 13.61 -12.63
C SER A 264 13.95 13.91 -11.53
N MET A 265 12.75 14.42 -11.86
CA MET A 265 11.68 14.60 -10.88
C MET A 265 11.33 13.29 -10.18
N LEU A 266 11.23 12.19 -10.93
CA LEU A 266 10.86 10.89 -10.38
C LEU A 266 11.97 10.31 -9.49
N THR A 267 13.25 10.49 -9.84
CA THR A 267 14.37 10.10 -8.96
C THR A 267 14.48 10.98 -7.72
N SER A 268 14.24 12.30 -7.83
CA SER A 268 14.25 13.21 -6.69
C SER A 268 13.08 12.94 -5.74
N ALA A 269 11.88 12.69 -6.28
CA ALA A 269 10.73 12.27 -5.49
C ALA A 269 10.96 10.90 -4.83
N GLY A 270 11.58 9.95 -5.56
CA GLY A 270 11.93 8.64 -5.02
C GLY A 270 12.94 8.71 -3.87
N MET A 271 13.97 9.55 -3.97
CA MET A 271 14.90 9.78 -2.84
C MET A 271 14.24 10.54 -1.68
N GLY A 272 13.37 11.52 -1.97
CA GLY A 272 12.68 12.29 -0.94
C GLY A 272 11.65 11.51 -0.14
N LEU A 273 11.04 10.47 -0.74
CA LEU A 273 10.12 9.54 -0.06
C LEU A 273 10.85 8.39 0.66
N SER A 274 12.16 8.25 0.47
CA SER A 274 12.99 7.21 1.11
C SER A 274 13.57 7.64 2.46
N VAL A 275 13.34 8.88 2.88
CA VAL A 275 13.70 9.45 4.19
C VAL A 275 12.43 9.59 5.01
#